data_AF-A0A970N2J5-F1
#
_entry.id   AF-A0A970N2J5-F1
#
_cell.length_a   1.000
_cell.length_b   1.000
_cell.length_c   1.000
_cell.angle_alpha   90.00
_cell.angle_beta   90.00
_cell.angle_gamma   90.00
#
_symmetry.space_group_name_H-M   'P 1'
#
loop_
_entity.id
_entity.type
_entity.pdbx_description
1 polymer ?
#
loop_
_entity_poly.entity_id
_entity_poly.type
_entity_poly.pdbx_seq_one_letter_code
_entity_poly.pdbx_strand_id
1 'polypeptide(L)'
;MKIQKLSIRKSPLLYLLASLTIYFLLLIGVPKARFLAALADCINSALKGANPPLTVVLTISGIAVLSIPTIAFMTAQVSVVYQFAKLRFSFRAALLALTGLLLALSATVVIMIWRLDVVAKLHRLPTWREIGFIVGLYKPGLLKMALHAIIMLVALNIGCMVSLRIKDRNLLLPVVMFAATIDFWTVMVGPVSVMMEHAPEIVQAASTPIPHAGTGQFVPALMMGMGDPLFMAVVFSSVHRLGMNGRRNYFFVLCIMTLAMLAVLLNFAPYLPALVALAVAVMAANWGEFKLNRQEKISTVVVAVMLVVLLLLASRLIHQKAPIAKPPSDISTHQKNPL
;
A
#
# COMPACT_ATOMS: atom_id res chain seq x y z
N MET A 1 -38.28 3.15 -37.75
CA MET A 1 -38.15 3.20 -36.28
C MET A 1 -36.92 2.40 -35.86
N LYS A 2 -35.77 3.05 -35.63
CA LYS A 2 -34.52 2.37 -35.24
C LYS A 2 -34.63 1.99 -33.77
N ILE A 3 -34.72 0.69 -33.48
CA ILE A 3 -34.59 0.16 -32.12
C ILE A 3 -33.17 0.49 -31.65
N GLN A 4 -33.03 1.57 -30.89
CA GLN A 4 -31.81 1.86 -30.16
C GLN A 4 -31.62 0.68 -29.20
N LYS A 5 -30.67 -0.21 -29.53
CA LYS A 5 -30.14 -1.18 -28.57
C LYS A 5 -29.71 -0.36 -27.36
N LEU A 6 -30.49 -0.44 -26.28
CA LEU A 6 -30.08 -0.05 -24.93
C LEU A 6 -28.89 -0.93 -24.58
N SER A 7 -27.72 -0.53 -25.08
CA SER A 7 -26.44 -1.03 -24.61
C SER A 7 -26.44 -0.71 -23.13
N ILE A 8 -26.59 -1.75 -22.31
CA ILE A 8 -26.42 -1.69 -20.86
C ILE A 8 -25.04 -1.09 -20.63
N ARG A 9 -25.00 0.24 -20.47
CA ARG A 9 -23.77 0.99 -20.29
C ARG A 9 -23.31 0.64 -18.90
N LYS A 10 -22.51 -0.42 -18.79
CA LYS A 10 -21.98 -0.93 -17.52
C LYS A 10 -21.38 0.25 -16.75
N SER A 11 -22.01 0.61 -15.65
CA SER A 11 -21.63 1.79 -14.89
C SER A 11 -20.26 1.55 -14.25
N PRO A 12 -19.35 2.54 -14.24
CA PRO A 12 -18.05 2.41 -13.56
C PRO A 12 -18.22 2.06 -12.07
N LEU A 13 -19.35 2.47 -11.48
CA LEU A 13 -19.74 2.12 -10.12
C LEU A 13 -19.91 0.61 -9.93
N LEU A 14 -20.55 -0.11 -10.86
CA LEU A 14 -20.73 -1.56 -10.76
C LEU A 14 -19.37 -2.28 -10.77
N TYR A 15 -18.44 -1.84 -11.62
CA TYR A 15 -17.09 -2.39 -11.66
C TYR A 15 -16.28 -2.08 -10.40
N LEU A 16 -16.44 -0.88 -9.84
CA LEU A 16 -15.83 -0.52 -8.56
C LEU A 16 -16.35 -1.41 -7.43
N LEU A 17 -17.67 -1.57 -7.33
CA LEU A 17 -18.29 -2.44 -6.32
C LEU A 17 -17.81 -3.89 -6.48
N ALA A 18 -17.79 -4.43 -7.70
CA ALA A 18 -17.26 -5.77 -7.96
C ALA A 18 -15.78 -5.89 -7.56
N SER A 19 -14.95 -4.90 -7.89
CA SER A 19 -13.52 -4.90 -7.54
C SER A 19 -13.30 -4.81 -6.04
N LEU A 20 -14.08 -3.98 -5.33
CA LEU A 20 -14.06 -3.90 -3.86
C LEU A 20 -14.48 -5.23 -3.24
N THR A 21 -15.57 -5.84 -3.72
CA THR A 21 -16.01 -7.16 -3.25
C THR A 21 -14.93 -8.21 -3.43
N ILE A 22 -14.31 -8.30 -4.61
CA ILE A 22 -13.20 -9.23 -4.86
C ILE A 22 -12.02 -8.94 -3.93
N TYR A 23 -11.64 -7.67 -3.77
CA TYR A 23 -10.56 -7.25 -2.87
C TYR A 23 -10.82 -7.70 -1.43
N PHE A 24 -12.02 -7.49 -0.89
CA PHE A 24 -12.37 -7.94 0.47
C PHE A 24 -12.47 -9.45 0.58
N LEU A 25 -12.99 -10.14 -0.43
CA LEU A 25 -13.00 -11.61 -0.45
C LEU A 25 -11.58 -12.17 -0.40
N LEU A 26 -10.64 -11.59 -1.14
CA LEU A 26 -9.22 -11.96 -1.08
C LEU A 26 -8.63 -11.64 0.30
N LEU A 27 -8.92 -10.47 0.85
CA LEU A 27 -8.43 -10.05 2.18
C LEU A 27 -8.96 -10.95 3.31
N ILE A 28 -10.15 -11.52 3.17
CA ILE A 28 -10.73 -12.46 4.14
C ILE A 28 -10.22 -13.89 3.91
N GLY A 29 -10.12 -14.30 2.65
CA GLY A 29 -9.79 -15.68 2.25
C GLY A 29 -8.31 -16.03 2.39
N VAL A 30 -7.42 -15.13 1.95
CA VAL A 30 -5.98 -15.40 1.88
C VAL A 30 -5.34 -15.58 3.26
N PRO A 31 -5.59 -14.73 4.28
CA PRO A 31 -4.98 -14.92 5.60
C PRO A 31 -5.45 -16.19 6.32
N LYS A 32 -6.66 -16.67 5.98
CA LYS A 32 -7.21 -17.93 6.52
C LYS A 32 -6.66 -19.16 5.83
N ALA A 33 -5.94 -19.01 4.71
CA ALA A 33 -5.30 -20.10 4.01
C ALA A 33 -4.04 -20.57 4.76
N ARG A 34 -4.22 -21.09 5.98
CA ARG A 34 -3.19 -21.84 6.73
C ARG A 34 -2.53 -22.92 5.86
N PHE A 35 -3.28 -23.43 4.88
CA PHE A 35 -2.79 -24.32 3.85
C PHE A 35 -1.59 -23.74 3.06
N LEU A 36 -1.55 -22.44 2.74
CA LEU A 36 -0.42 -21.85 2.01
C LEU A 36 0.86 -21.85 2.85
N ALA A 37 0.75 -21.55 4.15
CA ALA A 37 1.87 -21.63 5.08
C ALA A 37 2.33 -23.09 5.25
N ALA A 38 1.40 -24.02 5.48
CA ALA A 38 1.71 -25.45 5.57
C ALA A 38 2.33 -26.00 4.29
N LEU A 39 1.89 -25.53 3.12
CA LEU A 39 2.46 -25.93 1.83
C LEU A 39 3.87 -25.35 1.64
N ALA A 40 4.10 -24.09 2.02
CA ALA A 40 5.43 -23.49 2.00
C ALA A 40 6.41 -24.23 2.94
N ASP A 41 5.96 -24.60 4.15
CA ASP A 41 6.76 -25.36 5.12
C ASP A 41 7.03 -26.79 4.63
N CYS A 42 6.05 -27.42 3.98
CA CYS A 42 6.20 -28.72 3.34
C CYS A 42 7.24 -28.67 2.19
N ILE A 43 7.15 -27.65 1.33
CA ILE A 43 8.12 -27.43 0.25
C ILE A 43 9.51 -27.21 0.81
N ASN A 44 9.67 -26.34 1.82
CA ASN A 44 10.97 -26.09 2.46
C ASN A 44 11.55 -27.33 3.14
N SER A 45 10.71 -28.15 3.76
CA SER A 45 11.14 -29.41 4.39
C SER A 45 11.57 -30.43 3.35
N ALA A 46 10.84 -30.53 2.23
CA ALA A 46 11.18 -31.41 1.13
C ALA A 46 12.47 -30.97 0.42
N LEU A 47 12.72 -29.67 0.27
CA LEU A 47 13.95 -29.13 -0.33
C LEU A 47 15.22 -29.50 0.45
N LYS A 48 15.14 -29.73 1.76
CA LYS A 48 16.31 -30.09 2.60
C LYS A 48 16.84 -31.51 2.37
N GLY A 49 16.08 -32.38 1.69
CA GLY A 49 16.46 -33.78 1.46
C GLY A 49 16.20 -34.30 0.05
N ALA A 50 15.79 -33.44 -0.89
CA ALA A 50 15.38 -33.85 -2.23
C ALA A 50 16.55 -33.98 -3.21
N ASN A 51 16.44 -34.96 -4.11
CA ASN A 51 17.28 -35.05 -5.30
C ASN A 51 17.13 -33.78 -6.17
N PRO A 52 18.16 -33.38 -6.94
CA PRO A 52 18.15 -32.17 -7.75
C PRO A 52 16.91 -31.99 -8.66
N PRO A 53 16.40 -33.00 -9.39
CA PRO A 53 15.21 -32.81 -10.23
C PRO A 53 13.94 -32.53 -9.42
N LEU A 54 13.78 -33.17 -8.26
CA LEU A 54 12.61 -32.96 -7.39
C LEU A 54 12.65 -31.57 -6.75
N THR A 55 13.86 -31.08 -6.41
CA THR A 55 14.10 -29.73 -5.89
C THR A 55 13.61 -28.65 -6.86
N VAL A 56 13.88 -28.81 -8.16
CA VAL A 56 13.44 -27.87 -9.20
C VAL A 56 11.90 -27.84 -9.30
N VAL A 57 11.25 -29.00 -9.34
CA VAL A 57 9.78 -29.09 -9.42
C VAL A 57 9.10 -28.47 -8.20
N LEU A 58 9.60 -28.77 -7.00
CA LEU A 58 9.09 -28.20 -5.75
C LEU A 58 9.28 -26.69 -5.67
N THR A 59 10.42 -26.18 -6.16
CA THR A 59 10.70 -24.74 -6.22
C THR A 59 9.74 -24.02 -7.16
N ILE A 60 9.53 -24.55 -8.38
CA ILE A 60 8.57 -23.99 -9.35
C ILE A 60 7.15 -23.99 -8.78
N SER A 61 6.74 -25.08 -8.14
CA SER A 61 5.43 -25.20 -7.49
C SER A 61 5.26 -24.16 -6.37
N GLY A 62 6.27 -23.99 -5.51
CA GLY A 62 6.25 -22.97 -4.45
C GLY A 62 6.12 -21.55 -4.98
N ILE A 63 6.88 -21.20 -6.02
CA ILE A 63 6.80 -19.90 -6.68
C ILE A 63 5.40 -19.69 -7.29
N ALA A 64 4.83 -20.71 -7.94
CA ALA A 64 3.49 -20.63 -8.52
C ALA A 64 2.42 -20.39 -7.44
N VAL A 65 2.50 -21.12 -6.32
CA VAL A 65 1.54 -21.00 -5.22
C VAL A 65 1.60 -19.64 -4.54
N LEU A 66 2.79 -19.04 -4.40
CA LEU A 66 2.95 -17.71 -3.80
C LEU A 66 2.59 -16.57 -4.78
N SER A 67 2.87 -16.76 -6.07
CA SER A 67 2.61 -15.73 -7.08
C SER A 67 1.12 -15.56 -7.39
N ILE A 68 0.32 -16.63 -7.40
CA ILE A 68 -1.11 -16.54 -7.74
C ILE A 68 -1.90 -15.60 -6.79
N PRO A 69 -1.85 -15.75 -5.45
CA PRO A 69 -2.52 -14.83 -4.53
C PRO A 69 -1.99 -13.40 -4.65
N THR A 70 -0.68 -13.24 -4.88
CA THR A 70 -0.04 -11.94 -5.06
C THR A 70 -0.57 -11.23 -6.31
N ILE A 71 -0.64 -11.93 -7.45
CA ILE A 71 -1.21 -11.42 -8.70
C ILE A 71 -2.69 -11.09 -8.53
N ALA A 72 -3.46 -11.95 -7.87
CA ALA A 72 -4.88 -11.73 -7.62
C ALA A 72 -5.12 -10.48 -6.76
N PHE A 73 -4.35 -10.33 -5.67
CA PHE A 73 -4.43 -9.18 -4.78
C PHE A 73 -4.04 -7.88 -5.50
N MET A 74 -2.91 -7.88 -6.22
CA MET A 74 -2.48 -6.73 -7.01
C MET A 74 -3.50 -6.36 -8.09
N THR A 75 -4.06 -7.35 -8.78
CA THR A 75 -5.11 -7.13 -9.78
C THR A 75 -6.35 -6.48 -9.16
N ALA A 76 -6.82 -7.01 -8.02
CA ALA A 76 -7.99 -6.46 -7.34
C ALA A 76 -7.74 -5.02 -6.87
N GLN A 77 -6.58 -4.77 -6.26
CA GLN A 77 -6.23 -3.46 -5.74
C GLN A 77 -6.05 -2.40 -6.83
N VAL A 78 -5.26 -2.68 -7.86
CA VAL A 78 -5.08 -1.76 -9.00
C VAL A 78 -6.42 -1.55 -9.70
N SER A 79 -7.28 -2.58 -9.80
CA SER A 79 -8.64 -2.45 -10.34
C SER A 79 -9.50 -1.51 -9.51
N VAL A 80 -9.52 -1.62 -8.17
CA VAL A 80 -10.27 -0.71 -7.31
C VAL A 80 -9.86 0.74 -7.58
N VAL A 81 -8.55 1.03 -7.56
CA VAL A 81 -8.04 2.39 -7.77
C VAL A 81 -8.39 2.89 -9.18
N TYR A 82 -8.19 2.05 -10.20
CA TYR A 82 -8.46 2.39 -11.59
C TYR A 82 -9.94 2.69 -11.85
N GLN A 83 -10.85 1.86 -11.33
CA GLN A 83 -12.29 2.08 -11.47
C GLN A 83 -12.76 3.30 -10.67
N PHE A 84 -12.18 3.52 -9.47
CA PHE A 84 -12.45 4.73 -8.70
C PHE A 84 -12.02 5.99 -9.43
N ALA A 85 -10.83 5.98 -10.05
CA ALA A 85 -10.31 7.12 -10.81
C ALA A 85 -11.15 7.48 -12.05
N LYS A 86 -11.96 6.56 -12.56
CA LYS A 86 -12.92 6.81 -13.65
C LYS A 86 -14.18 7.53 -13.19
N LEU A 87 -14.48 7.53 -11.89
CA LEU A 87 -15.57 8.31 -11.33
C LEU A 87 -15.19 9.79 -11.49
N ARG A 88 -15.83 10.47 -12.43
CA ARG A 88 -15.59 11.90 -12.70
C ARG A 88 -16.22 12.72 -11.59
N PHE A 89 -15.50 12.88 -10.48
CA PHE A 89 -15.94 13.74 -9.38
C PHE A 89 -15.67 15.21 -9.71
N SER A 90 -16.65 16.07 -9.45
CA SER A 90 -16.39 17.49 -9.26
C SER A 90 -15.65 17.69 -7.93
N PHE A 91 -14.88 18.79 -7.80
CA PHE A 91 -14.17 19.09 -6.55
C PHE A 91 -15.12 19.13 -5.34
N ARG A 92 -16.33 19.68 -5.50
CA ARG A 92 -17.35 19.72 -4.44
C ARG A 92 -17.85 18.32 -4.05
N ALA A 93 -18.11 17.47 -5.03
CA ALA A 93 -18.52 16.09 -4.78
C ALA A 93 -17.41 15.28 -4.11
N ALA A 94 -16.15 15.48 -4.54
CA ALA A 94 -14.99 14.85 -3.92
C ALA A 94 -14.85 15.28 -2.45
N LEU A 95 -14.95 16.59 -2.17
CA LEU A 95 -14.88 17.15 -0.82
C LEU A 95 -16.00 16.61 0.08
N LEU A 96 -17.25 16.55 -0.41
CA LEU A 96 -18.37 15.99 0.35
C LEU A 96 -18.21 14.49 0.61
N ALA A 97 -17.70 13.75 -0.36
CA ALA A 97 -17.37 12.34 -0.16
C ALA A 97 -16.24 12.16 0.86
N LEU A 98 -15.21 13.03 0.84
CA LEU A 98 -14.12 13.01 1.80
C LEU A 98 -14.61 13.30 3.22
N THR A 99 -15.45 14.32 3.41
CA THR A 99 -16.01 14.62 4.74
C THR A 99 -16.85 13.46 5.27
N GLY A 100 -17.70 12.85 4.42
CA GLY A 100 -18.47 11.66 4.78
C GLY A 100 -17.57 10.48 5.18
N LEU A 101 -16.48 10.24 4.44
CA LEU A 101 -15.52 9.19 4.76
C LEU A 101 -14.74 9.45 6.06
N LEU A 102 -14.37 10.69 6.35
CA LEU A 102 -13.71 11.07 7.61
C LEU A 102 -14.64 10.93 8.82
N LEU A 103 -15.92 11.24 8.66
CA LEU A 103 -16.94 10.99 9.69
C LEU A 103 -17.12 9.49 9.91
N ALA A 104 -17.20 8.69 8.84
CA ALA A 104 -17.28 7.23 8.94
C ALA A 104 -16.04 6.62 9.60
N LEU A 105 -14.84 7.15 9.30
CA LEU A 105 -13.59 6.75 9.94
C LEU A 105 -13.64 7.02 11.45
N SER A 106 -14.03 8.23 11.82
CA SER A 106 -14.15 8.66 13.23
C SER A 106 -15.16 7.80 13.99
N ALA A 107 -16.34 7.57 13.41
CA ALA A 107 -17.38 6.71 13.98
C ALA A 107 -16.89 5.27 14.17
N THR A 108 -16.17 4.72 13.18
CA THR A 108 -15.60 3.37 13.25
C THR A 108 -14.61 3.25 14.42
N VAL A 109 -13.71 4.23 14.58
CA VAL A 109 -12.76 4.27 15.69
C VAL A 109 -13.47 4.39 17.05
N VAL A 110 -14.48 5.25 17.17
CA VAL A 110 -15.29 5.36 18.40
C VAL A 110 -15.97 4.04 18.75
N ILE A 111 -16.53 3.34 17.77
CA ILE A 111 -17.14 2.01 17.96
C ILE A 111 -16.07 1.00 18.44
N MET A 112 -14.85 1.04 17.90
CA MET A 112 -13.75 0.18 18.36
C MET A 112 -13.36 0.46 19.81
N ILE A 113 -13.22 1.74 20.18
CA ILE A 113 -12.88 2.18 21.55
C ILE A 113 -13.96 1.71 22.54
N TRP A 114 -15.23 1.88 22.18
CA TRP A 114 -16.37 1.46 23.00
C TRP A 114 -16.45 -0.06 23.14
N ARG A 115 -16.28 -0.81 22.04
CA ARG A 115 -16.32 -2.28 22.04
C ARG A 115 -15.22 -2.94 22.88
N LEU A 116 -14.07 -2.29 23.03
CA LEU A 116 -12.95 -2.80 23.81
C LEU A 116 -12.97 -2.35 25.29
N ASP A 117 -13.97 -1.54 25.65
CA ASP A 117 -14.15 -0.94 26.96
C ASP A 117 -12.90 -0.17 27.44
N VAL A 118 -12.26 0.53 26.49
CA VAL A 118 -10.99 1.23 26.72
C VAL A 118 -11.15 2.33 27.76
N VAL A 119 -12.27 3.07 27.72
CA VAL A 119 -12.52 4.20 28.61
C VAL A 119 -12.71 3.73 30.05
N ALA A 120 -13.41 2.62 30.27
CA ALA A 120 -13.55 2.05 31.61
C ALA A 120 -12.21 1.54 32.14
N LYS A 121 -11.39 0.91 31.30
CA LYS A 121 -10.07 0.39 31.69
C LYS A 121 -9.03 1.48 31.96
N LEU A 122 -9.05 2.57 31.21
CA LEU A 122 -8.08 3.66 31.36
C LEU A 122 -8.53 4.74 32.37
N HIS A 123 -9.82 4.76 32.75
CA HIS A 123 -10.45 5.84 33.52
C HIS A 123 -10.25 7.25 32.91
N ARG A 124 -9.89 7.35 31.63
CA ARG A 124 -9.72 8.58 30.86
C ARG A 124 -9.91 8.32 29.37
N LEU A 125 -10.05 9.40 28.59
CA LEU A 125 -10.03 9.30 27.14
C LEU A 125 -8.63 8.90 26.64
N PRO A 126 -8.55 7.99 25.65
CA PRO A 126 -7.27 7.59 25.07
C PRO A 126 -6.66 8.76 24.28
N THR A 127 -5.36 8.94 24.42
CA THR A 127 -4.56 9.87 23.62
C THR A 127 -4.45 9.39 22.18
N TRP A 128 -4.09 10.27 21.24
CA TRP A 128 -3.92 9.91 19.82
C TRP A 128 -2.94 8.75 19.59
N ARG A 129 -1.88 8.66 20.39
CA ARG A 129 -0.92 7.56 20.34
C ARG A 129 -1.56 6.24 20.77
N GLU A 130 -2.34 6.26 21.85
CA GLU A 130 -3.08 5.09 22.34
C GLU A 130 -4.16 4.66 21.36
N ILE A 131 -4.88 5.61 20.74
CA ILE A 131 -5.86 5.30 19.69
C ILE A 131 -5.20 4.53 18.54
N GLY A 132 -4.05 5.00 18.05
CA GLY A 132 -3.29 4.30 17.01
C GLY A 132 -2.90 2.88 17.42
N PHE A 133 -2.42 2.72 18.67
CA PHE A 133 -2.06 1.43 19.22
C PHE A 133 -3.27 0.48 19.35
N ILE A 134 -4.40 0.97 19.89
CA ILE A 134 -5.64 0.22 20.04
C ILE A 134 -6.18 -0.24 18.68
N VAL A 135 -6.19 0.67 17.71
CA VAL A 135 -6.63 0.37 16.34
C VAL A 135 -5.73 -0.70 15.70
N GLY A 136 -4.42 -0.60 15.91
CA GLY A 136 -3.46 -1.58 15.43
C GLY A 136 -3.65 -2.97 16.04
N LEU A 137 -3.78 -3.02 17.38
CA LEU A 137 -3.98 -4.26 18.14
C LEU A 137 -5.34 -4.92 17.92
N TYR A 138 -6.30 -4.19 17.35
CA TYR A 138 -7.63 -4.73 17.11
C TYR A 138 -7.53 -5.99 16.24
N LYS A 139 -8.14 -7.09 16.73
CA LYS A 139 -8.10 -8.39 16.05
C LYS A 139 -8.70 -8.28 14.64
N PRO A 140 -8.16 -9.03 13.65
CA PRO A 140 -8.73 -9.05 12.31
C PRO A 140 -10.21 -9.47 12.37
N GLY A 141 -11.09 -8.61 11.88
CA GLY A 141 -12.54 -8.78 11.93
C GLY A 141 -13.24 -7.76 11.03
N LEU A 142 -14.57 -7.82 10.92
CA LEU A 142 -15.35 -6.96 10.01
C LEU A 142 -15.08 -5.47 10.22
N LEU A 143 -14.94 -5.02 11.47
CA LEU A 143 -14.69 -3.62 11.80
C LEU A 143 -13.30 -3.16 11.32
N LYS A 144 -12.28 -4.01 11.45
CA LYS A 144 -10.94 -3.74 10.91
C LYS A 144 -10.96 -3.70 9.38
N MET A 145 -11.71 -4.59 8.72
CA MET A 145 -11.87 -4.55 7.26
C MET A 145 -12.55 -3.26 6.79
N ALA A 146 -13.63 -2.86 7.47
CA ALA A 146 -14.32 -1.61 7.20
C ALA A 146 -13.39 -0.40 7.40
N LEU A 147 -12.59 -0.40 8.45
CA LEU A 147 -11.58 0.63 8.69
C LEU A 147 -10.58 0.73 7.52
N HIS A 148 -10.02 -0.39 7.06
CA HIS A 148 -9.10 -0.40 5.92
C HIS A 148 -9.79 0.09 4.63
N ALA A 149 -11.05 -0.32 4.41
CA ALA A 149 -11.86 0.16 3.29
C ALA A 149 -11.99 1.69 3.31
N ILE A 150 -12.34 2.26 4.47
CA ILE A 150 -12.54 3.69 4.64
C ILE A 150 -11.22 4.43 4.44
N ILE A 151 -10.12 3.99 5.06
CA ILE A 151 -8.79 4.60 4.89
C ILE A 151 -8.36 4.58 3.43
N MET A 152 -8.55 3.44 2.74
CA MET A 152 -8.26 3.34 1.31
C MET A 152 -9.13 4.33 0.52
N LEU A 153 -10.44 4.39 0.75
CA LEU A 153 -11.32 5.34 0.05
C LEU A 153 -10.98 6.81 0.33
N VAL A 154 -10.54 7.14 1.56
CA VAL A 154 -10.02 8.48 1.91
C VAL A 154 -8.78 8.78 1.09
N ALA A 155 -7.81 7.86 1.05
CA ALA A 155 -6.59 8.00 0.26
C ALA A 155 -6.89 8.18 -1.24
N LEU A 156 -7.80 7.38 -1.79
CA LEU A 156 -8.26 7.48 -3.18
C LEU A 156 -8.90 8.85 -3.46
N ASN A 157 -9.75 9.34 -2.56
CA ASN A 157 -10.42 10.63 -2.72
C ASN A 157 -9.44 11.80 -2.69
N ILE A 158 -8.52 11.82 -1.72
CA ILE A 158 -7.43 12.80 -1.63
C ILE A 158 -6.59 12.76 -2.91
N GLY A 159 -6.20 11.58 -3.37
CA GLY A 159 -5.44 11.42 -4.60
C GLY A 159 -6.17 11.97 -5.83
N CYS A 160 -7.47 11.71 -5.97
CA CYS A 160 -8.30 12.32 -7.01
C CYS A 160 -8.39 13.85 -6.89
N MET A 161 -8.50 14.40 -5.69
CA MET A 161 -8.51 15.86 -5.47
C MET A 161 -7.18 16.51 -5.84
N VAL A 162 -6.06 15.92 -5.43
CA VAL A 162 -4.71 16.39 -5.80
C VAL A 162 -4.53 16.32 -7.31
N SER A 163 -5.03 15.24 -7.94
CA SER A 163 -4.98 15.10 -9.39
C SER A 163 -5.54 16.35 -10.06
N LEU A 164 -6.65 16.95 -9.60
CA LEU A 164 -7.28 18.15 -10.20
C LEU A 164 -6.33 19.35 -10.36
N ARG A 165 -5.22 19.39 -9.63
CA ARG A 165 -4.20 20.45 -9.76
C ARG A 165 -3.21 20.22 -10.90
N ILE A 166 -3.11 18.99 -11.42
CA ILE A 166 -2.18 18.61 -12.49
C ILE A 166 -2.82 18.96 -13.84
N LYS A 167 -2.56 20.16 -14.35
CA LYS A 167 -3.24 20.67 -15.56
C LYS A 167 -2.65 20.13 -16.87
N ASP A 168 -1.41 19.66 -16.84
CA ASP A 168 -0.65 19.24 -18.03
C ASP A 168 -0.13 17.80 -17.86
N ARG A 169 0.00 17.07 -18.98
CA ARG A 169 0.62 15.73 -19.06
C ARG A 169 2.07 15.77 -18.59
N ASN A 170 2.80 16.82 -18.96
CA ASN A 170 4.22 16.94 -18.62
C ASN A 170 4.44 17.15 -17.10
N LEU A 171 3.47 17.72 -16.39
CA LEU A 171 3.52 17.86 -14.93
C LEU A 171 3.36 16.53 -14.17
N LEU A 172 2.86 15.48 -14.82
CA LEU A 172 2.72 14.17 -14.19
C LEU A 172 4.10 13.57 -13.85
N LEU A 173 5.10 13.83 -14.70
CA LEU A 173 6.46 13.29 -14.56
C LEU A 173 7.16 13.77 -13.26
N PRO A 174 7.29 15.08 -12.97
CA PRO A 174 7.88 15.52 -11.71
C PRO A 174 7.05 15.09 -10.49
N VAL A 175 5.73 14.97 -10.62
CA VAL A 175 4.86 14.48 -9.53
C VAL A 175 5.17 13.02 -9.17
N VAL A 176 5.29 12.13 -10.16
CA VAL A 176 5.61 10.70 -9.88
C VAL A 176 7.05 10.52 -9.41
N MET A 177 8.00 11.33 -9.91
CA MET A 177 9.38 11.32 -9.41
C MET A 177 9.47 11.79 -7.97
N PHE A 178 8.74 12.86 -7.63
CA PHE A 178 8.65 13.37 -6.26
C PHE A 178 8.05 12.32 -5.31
N ALA A 179 6.96 11.68 -5.72
CA ALA A 179 6.33 10.61 -4.96
C ALA A 179 7.30 9.44 -4.71
N ALA A 180 7.96 8.94 -5.76
CA ALA A 180 8.95 7.89 -5.65
C ALA A 180 10.13 8.27 -4.73
N THR A 181 10.56 9.53 -4.76
CA THR A 181 11.63 10.04 -3.89
C THR A 181 11.21 10.05 -2.42
N ILE A 182 10.02 10.55 -2.12
CA ILE A 182 9.51 10.57 -0.74
C ILE A 182 9.37 9.14 -0.22
N ASP A 183 8.80 8.23 -1.02
CA ASP A 183 8.62 6.83 -0.62
C ASP A 183 9.95 6.16 -0.33
N PHE A 184 10.91 6.28 -1.27
CA PHE A 184 12.27 5.77 -1.08
C PHE A 184 12.91 6.33 0.18
N TRP A 185 12.81 7.64 0.41
CA TRP A 185 13.34 8.26 1.62
C TRP A 185 12.66 7.72 2.88
N THR A 186 11.32 7.65 2.91
CA THR A 186 10.58 7.19 4.08
C THR A 186 10.91 5.75 4.45
N VAL A 187 11.05 4.87 3.46
CA VAL A 187 11.33 3.44 3.63
C VAL A 187 12.79 3.20 4.01
N MET A 188 13.74 3.86 3.33
CA MET A 188 15.17 3.56 3.50
C MET A 188 15.80 4.28 4.68
N VAL A 189 15.35 5.50 5.00
CA VAL A 189 16.04 6.37 5.96
C VAL A 189 15.09 7.08 6.94
N GLY A 190 13.82 7.22 6.57
CA GLY A 190 12.86 8.04 7.28
C GLY A 190 12.22 7.36 8.49
N PRO A 191 11.06 7.88 8.94
CA PRO A 191 10.37 7.38 10.14
C PRO A 191 10.03 5.89 10.08
N VAL A 192 9.82 5.31 8.90
CA VAL A 192 9.45 3.90 8.75
C VAL A 192 10.64 3.01 9.11
N SER A 193 11.85 3.31 8.65
CA SER A 193 13.03 2.51 9.02
C SER A 193 13.29 2.57 10.52
N VAL A 194 13.20 3.78 11.11
CA VAL A 194 13.35 3.97 12.56
C VAL A 194 12.28 3.18 13.34
N MET A 195 11.02 3.20 12.88
CA MET A 195 9.95 2.42 13.51
C MET A 195 10.15 0.91 13.33
N MET A 196 10.67 0.45 12.20
CA MET A 196 11.01 -0.96 11.98
C MET A 196 12.10 -1.44 12.93
N GLU A 197 13.08 -0.60 13.24
CA GLU A 197 14.18 -0.89 14.18
C GLU A 197 13.72 -0.84 15.64
N HIS A 198 12.93 0.16 16.04
CA HIS A 198 12.67 0.46 17.45
C HIS A 198 11.28 0.03 17.94
N ALA A 199 10.30 -0.08 17.03
CA ALA A 199 8.91 -0.40 17.37
C ALA A 199 8.26 -1.28 16.29
N PRO A 200 8.83 -2.46 15.98
CA PRO A 200 8.33 -3.31 14.92
C PRO A 200 6.88 -3.73 15.13
N GLU A 201 6.42 -3.84 16.39
CA GLU A 201 5.03 -4.14 16.72
C GLU A 201 4.04 -3.09 16.20
N ILE A 202 4.38 -1.80 16.27
CA ILE A 202 3.52 -0.72 15.78
C ILE A 202 3.43 -0.79 14.26
N VAL A 203 4.57 -1.03 13.61
CA VAL A 203 4.65 -1.19 12.15
C VAL A 203 3.74 -2.34 11.73
N GLN A 204 3.91 -3.52 12.35
CA GLN A 204 3.09 -4.71 12.14
C GLN A 204 1.59 -4.48 12.38
N ALA A 205 1.24 -3.70 13.40
CA ALA A 205 -0.14 -3.43 13.77
C ALA A 205 -0.84 -2.42 12.84
N ALA A 206 -0.09 -1.43 12.34
CA ALA A 206 -0.58 -0.39 11.42
C ALA A 206 -0.73 -0.87 9.97
N SER A 207 -0.33 -2.12 9.69
CA SER A 207 -0.17 -2.61 8.32
C SER A 207 -0.93 -3.90 8.07
N THR A 208 -1.31 -4.13 6.81
CA THR A 208 -1.94 -5.39 6.38
C THR A 208 -0.90 -6.50 6.24
N PRO A 209 -1.12 -7.67 6.86
CA PRO A 209 -0.18 -8.79 6.76
C PRO A 209 -0.21 -9.38 5.34
N ILE A 210 0.96 -9.57 4.74
CA ILE A 210 1.16 -10.32 3.49
C ILE A 210 1.92 -11.60 3.84
N PRO A 211 1.53 -12.77 3.31
CA PRO A 211 2.20 -14.03 3.61
C PRO A 211 3.67 -13.99 3.19
N HIS A 212 4.58 -14.32 4.11
CA HIS A 212 5.99 -14.52 3.82
C HIS A 212 6.24 -16.00 3.51
N ALA A 213 7.06 -16.27 2.50
CA ALA A 213 7.45 -17.62 2.15
C ALA A 213 8.46 -18.18 3.16
N GLY A 214 8.15 -19.32 3.76
CA GLY A 214 9.16 -20.18 4.38
C GLY A 214 9.48 -19.99 5.86
N THR A 215 8.73 -19.18 6.60
CA THR A 215 8.89 -19.02 8.06
C THR A 215 7.72 -19.59 8.87
N GLY A 216 6.71 -20.20 8.23
CA GLY A 216 5.46 -20.64 8.90
C GLY A 216 4.66 -19.51 9.57
N GLN A 217 5.16 -18.28 9.53
CA GLN A 217 4.59 -17.09 10.15
C GLN A 217 4.28 -16.07 9.06
N PHE A 218 3.09 -15.47 9.12
CA PHE A 218 2.77 -14.28 8.34
C PHE A 218 3.68 -13.15 8.82
N VAL A 219 4.88 -13.02 8.25
CA VAL A 219 5.74 -11.87 8.51
C VAL A 219 5.08 -10.67 7.82
N PRO A 220 4.68 -9.62 8.55
CA PRO A 220 4.03 -8.44 7.97
C PRO A 220 4.96 -7.60 7.08
N ALA A 221 5.97 -8.18 6.43
CA ALA A 221 7.06 -7.45 5.79
C ALA A 221 6.74 -6.90 4.39
N LEU A 222 5.51 -7.03 3.93
CA LEU A 222 5.06 -6.45 2.67
C LEU A 222 3.80 -5.63 2.97
N MET A 223 4.04 -4.38 3.37
CA MET A 223 3.02 -3.48 3.87
C MET A 223 2.65 -2.50 2.77
N MET A 224 1.44 -2.62 2.24
CA MET A 224 0.96 -1.59 1.34
C MET A 224 0.49 -0.39 2.16
N GLY A 225 1.31 0.66 2.19
CA GLY A 225 0.99 1.87 2.92
C GLY A 225 -0.23 2.58 2.35
N MET A 226 -0.86 3.45 3.15
CA MET A 226 -1.91 4.35 2.65
C MET A 226 -1.43 5.25 1.49
N GLY A 227 -0.11 5.42 1.35
CA GLY A 227 0.52 6.15 0.25
C GLY A 227 0.24 5.52 -1.12
N ASP A 228 0.30 4.20 -1.26
CA ASP A 228 0.22 3.59 -2.59
C ASP A 228 -1.15 3.80 -3.25
N PRO A 229 -2.29 3.53 -2.60
CA PRO A 229 -3.60 3.87 -3.17
C PRO A 229 -3.74 5.37 -3.45
N LEU A 230 -3.20 6.24 -2.59
CA LEU A 230 -3.23 7.69 -2.79
C LEU A 230 -2.52 8.09 -4.08
N PHE A 231 -1.26 7.68 -4.27
CA PHE A 231 -0.48 8.06 -5.44
C PHE A 231 -0.94 7.36 -6.71
N MET A 232 -1.38 6.10 -6.63
CA MET A 232 -2.05 5.46 -7.76
C MET A 232 -3.33 6.20 -8.17
N ALA A 233 -4.11 6.72 -7.21
CA ALA A 233 -5.29 7.52 -7.52
C ALA A 233 -4.92 8.87 -8.17
N VAL A 234 -3.87 9.55 -7.69
CA VAL A 234 -3.32 10.75 -8.36
C VAL A 234 -2.98 10.46 -9.81
N VAL A 235 -2.25 9.36 -10.06
CA VAL A 235 -1.80 8.94 -11.38
C VAL A 235 -2.98 8.59 -12.28
N PHE A 236 -3.82 7.64 -11.88
CA PHE A 236 -4.91 7.16 -12.74
C PHE A 236 -5.95 8.26 -13.01
N SER A 237 -6.24 9.09 -12.00
CA SER A 237 -7.16 10.22 -12.17
C SER A 237 -6.57 11.28 -13.11
N SER A 238 -5.26 11.58 -13.01
CA SER A 238 -4.57 12.47 -13.94
C SER A 238 -4.56 11.91 -15.35
N VAL A 239 -4.20 10.65 -15.54
CA VAL A 239 -4.18 9.97 -16.84
C VAL A 239 -5.57 10.02 -17.50
N HIS A 240 -6.62 9.73 -16.74
CA HIS A 240 -7.99 9.81 -17.25
C HIS A 240 -8.45 11.22 -17.59
N ARG A 241 -8.09 12.22 -16.77
CA ARG A 241 -8.49 13.61 -17.01
C ARG A 241 -7.71 14.24 -18.16
N LEU A 242 -6.42 13.96 -18.28
CA LEU A 242 -5.53 14.52 -19.29
C LEU A 242 -5.64 13.82 -20.66
N GLY A 243 -6.57 12.86 -20.78
CA GLY A 243 -6.85 12.15 -22.02
C GLY A 243 -5.75 11.19 -22.44
N MET A 244 -4.94 10.71 -21.50
CA MET A 244 -3.88 9.73 -21.74
C MET A 244 -4.47 8.31 -21.77
N ASN A 245 -3.70 7.33 -22.25
CA ASN A 245 -4.19 5.96 -22.40
C ASN A 245 -4.30 5.24 -21.04
N GLY A 246 -5.47 5.34 -20.40
CA GLY A 246 -5.76 4.72 -19.11
C GLY A 246 -5.63 3.21 -19.10
N ARG A 247 -5.99 2.52 -20.19
CA ARG A 247 -5.86 1.05 -20.29
C ARG A 247 -4.40 0.63 -20.32
N ARG A 248 -3.55 1.32 -21.10
CA ARG A 248 -2.11 1.07 -21.13
C ARG A 248 -1.50 1.30 -19.74
N ASN A 249 -1.83 2.42 -19.08
CA ASN A 249 -1.37 2.68 -17.71
C ASN A 249 -1.79 1.57 -16.73
N TYR A 250 -3.03 1.11 -16.80
CA TYR A 250 -3.51 0.03 -15.94
C TYR A 250 -2.65 -1.23 -16.07
N PHE A 251 -2.38 -1.67 -17.29
CA PHE A 251 -1.56 -2.87 -17.52
C PHE A 251 -0.10 -2.67 -17.09
N PHE A 252 0.52 -1.54 -17.40
CA PHE A 252 1.90 -1.27 -16.99
C PHE A 252 2.04 -1.21 -15.47
N VAL A 253 1.14 -0.49 -14.78
CA VAL A 253 1.14 -0.41 -13.32
C VAL A 253 0.93 -1.80 -12.73
N LEU A 254 -0.06 -2.56 -13.22
CA LEU A 254 -0.31 -3.93 -12.77
C LEU A 254 0.94 -4.81 -12.95
N CYS A 255 1.51 -4.85 -14.15
CA CYS A 255 2.65 -5.72 -14.45
C CYS A 255 3.90 -5.32 -13.63
N ILE A 256 4.30 -4.05 -13.65
CA ILE A 256 5.53 -3.63 -12.97
C ILE A 256 5.39 -3.69 -11.45
N MET A 257 4.25 -3.27 -10.88
CA MET A 257 4.07 -3.41 -9.43
C MET A 257 3.97 -4.86 -8.98
N THR A 258 3.34 -5.74 -9.77
CA THR A 258 3.32 -7.18 -9.48
C THR A 258 4.72 -7.77 -9.54
N LEU A 259 5.53 -7.41 -10.54
CA LEU A 259 6.93 -7.87 -10.64
C LEU A 259 7.77 -7.34 -9.48
N ALA A 260 7.63 -6.06 -9.11
CA ALA A 260 8.30 -5.46 -7.96
C ALA A 260 7.94 -6.20 -6.66
N MET A 261 6.67 -6.50 -6.46
CA MET A 261 6.17 -7.24 -5.31
C MET A 261 6.69 -8.68 -5.26
N LEU A 262 6.73 -9.37 -6.40
CA LEU A 262 7.34 -10.70 -6.49
C LEU A 262 8.84 -10.65 -6.21
N ALA A 263 9.54 -9.62 -6.68
CA ALA A 263 10.97 -9.43 -6.39
C ALA A 263 11.23 -9.21 -4.89
N VAL A 264 10.37 -8.47 -4.19
CA VAL A 264 10.44 -8.32 -2.72
C VAL A 264 10.14 -9.66 -2.04
N LEU A 265 9.07 -10.35 -2.44
CA LEU A 265 8.65 -11.62 -1.84
C LEU A 265 9.69 -12.73 -2.01
N LEU A 266 10.41 -12.74 -3.15
CA LEU A 266 11.50 -13.68 -3.44
C LEU A 266 12.85 -13.19 -2.90
N ASN A 267 12.87 -12.11 -2.11
CA ASN A 267 14.07 -11.52 -1.51
C ASN A 267 15.15 -11.06 -2.51
N PHE A 268 14.79 -10.80 -3.77
CA PHE A 268 15.69 -10.19 -4.76
C PHE A 268 15.91 -8.70 -4.50
N ALA A 269 14.88 -8.02 -3.98
CA ALA A 269 14.92 -6.59 -3.66
C ALA A 269 14.06 -6.31 -2.41
N PRO A 270 14.50 -6.68 -1.20
CA PRO A 270 13.66 -6.67 0.01
C PRO A 270 13.13 -5.29 0.43
N TYR A 271 13.78 -4.21 -0.02
CA TYR A 271 13.44 -2.83 0.36
C TYR A 271 12.98 -1.99 -0.83
N LEU A 272 12.45 -2.64 -1.89
CA LEU A 272 12.02 -1.93 -3.09
C LEU A 272 10.76 -1.07 -2.80
N PRO A 273 10.83 0.27 -2.86
CA PRO A 273 9.67 1.11 -2.58
C PRO A 273 8.63 1.01 -3.71
N ALA A 274 7.36 0.87 -3.34
CA ALA A 274 6.28 0.64 -4.28
C ALA A 274 6.06 1.83 -5.23
N LEU A 275 6.26 3.07 -4.77
CA LEU A 275 6.09 4.25 -5.60
C LEU A 275 7.19 4.42 -6.65
N VAL A 276 8.38 3.85 -6.43
CA VAL A 276 9.43 3.79 -7.45
C VAL A 276 8.95 2.90 -8.62
N ALA A 277 8.40 1.72 -8.30
CA ALA A 277 7.80 0.85 -9.32
C ALA A 277 6.63 1.51 -10.04
N LEU A 278 5.77 2.25 -9.31
CA LEU A 278 4.69 3.04 -9.89
C LEU A 278 5.20 4.11 -10.86
N ALA A 279 6.24 4.87 -10.48
CA ALA A 279 6.81 5.91 -11.33
C ALA A 279 7.36 5.34 -12.64
N VAL A 280 8.12 4.23 -12.56
CA VAL A 280 8.64 3.51 -13.73
C VAL A 280 7.50 3.04 -14.63
N ALA A 281 6.44 2.48 -14.05
CA ALA A 281 5.27 2.02 -14.80
C ALA A 281 4.57 3.13 -15.58
N VAL A 282 4.34 4.27 -14.93
CA VAL A 282 3.68 5.43 -15.54
C VAL A 282 4.55 6.05 -16.61
N MET A 283 5.85 6.17 -16.37
CA MET A 283 6.79 6.70 -17.36
C MET A 283 6.84 5.79 -18.60
N ALA A 284 6.98 4.46 -18.42
CA ALA A 284 6.98 3.51 -19.51
C ALA A 284 5.64 3.45 -20.26
N ALA A 285 4.52 3.55 -19.55
CA ALA A 285 3.18 3.57 -20.13
C ALA A 285 2.89 4.82 -20.97
N ASN A 286 3.62 5.92 -20.77
CA ASN A 286 3.31 7.21 -21.40
C ASN A 286 4.52 7.87 -22.06
N TRP A 287 5.61 7.13 -22.29
CA TRP A 287 6.85 7.68 -22.84
C TRP A 287 6.65 8.55 -24.10
N GLY A 288 5.74 8.14 -25.00
CA GLY A 288 5.42 8.89 -26.22
C GLY A 288 4.44 10.07 -26.06
N GLU A 289 3.80 10.20 -24.90
CA GLU A 289 2.85 11.28 -24.59
C GLU A 289 3.53 12.49 -23.94
N PHE A 290 4.71 12.29 -23.33
CA PHE A 290 5.48 13.37 -22.72
C PHE A 290 6.23 14.16 -23.79
N LYS A 291 5.65 15.29 -24.20
CA LYS A 291 6.25 16.22 -25.16
C LYS A 291 6.86 17.40 -24.41
N LEU A 292 8.00 17.14 -23.76
CA LEU A 292 8.69 18.14 -22.95
C LEU A 292 9.40 19.17 -23.83
N ASN A 293 9.07 20.44 -23.66
CA ASN A 293 9.87 21.56 -24.16
C ASN A 293 11.25 21.60 -23.47
N ARG A 294 12.24 22.24 -24.08
CA ARG A 294 13.60 22.38 -23.53
C ARG A 294 13.59 22.95 -22.10
N GLN A 295 12.72 23.93 -21.83
CA GLN A 295 12.56 24.50 -20.49
C GLN A 295 11.98 23.49 -19.48
N GLU A 296 11.01 22.67 -19.90
CA GLU A 296 10.40 21.63 -19.05
C GLU A 296 11.37 20.47 -18.77
N LYS A 297 12.23 20.13 -19.74
CA LYS A 297 13.32 19.17 -19.52
C LYS A 297 14.28 19.68 -18.46
N ILE A 298 14.70 20.94 -18.58
CA ILE A 298 15.60 21.57 -17.60
C ILE A 298 14.95 21.60 -16.22
N SER A 299 13.69 22.04 -16.11
CA SER A 299 13.00 22.10 -14.82
C SER A 299 12.81 20.69 -14.21
N THR A 300 12.49 19.69 -15.02
CA THR A 300 12.40 18.28 -14.59
C THR A 300 13.74 17.80 -14.03
N VAL A 301 14.85 18.05 -14.74
CA VAL A 301 16.19 17.64 -14.29
C VAL A 301 16.57 18.38 -13.01
N VAL A 302 16.31 19.69 -12.93
CA VAL A 302 16.59 20.48 -11.72
C VAL A 302 15.81 19.96 -10.52
N VAL A 303 14.51 19.64 -10.68
CA VAL A 303 13.69 19.05 -9.62
C VAL A 303 14.24 17.69 -9.21
N ALA A 304 14.61 16.84 -10.16
CA ALA A 304 15.21 15.54 -9.88
C ALA A 304 16.53 15.66 -9.10
N VAL A 305 17.43 16.56 -9.51
CA VAL A 305 18.70 16.82 -8.82
C VAL A 305 18.44 17.38 -7.42
N MET A 306 17.54 18.36 -7.28
CA MET A 306 17.17 18.94 -6.00
C MET A 306 16.61 17.89 -5.05
N LEU A 307 15.79 16.97 -5.56
CA LEU A 307 15.23 15.85 -4.80
C LEU A 307 16.31 14.90 -4.30
N VAL A 308 17.28 14.54 -5.15
CA VAL A 308 18.43 13.72 -4.75
C VAL A 308 19.25 14.42 -3.67
N VAL A 309 19.53 15.72 -3.81
CA VAL A 309 20.27 16.50 -2.82
C VAL A 309 19.51 16.56 -1.48
N LEU A 310 18.22 16.85 -1.50
CA LEU A 310 17.36 16.85 -0.32
C LEU A 310 17.37 15.49 0.39
N LEU A 311 17.32 14.41 -0.38
CA LEU A 311 17.35 13.05 0.15
C LEU A 311 18.67 12.73 0.85
N LEU A 312 19.80 13.12 0.25
CA LEU A 312 21.13 12.99 0.84
C LEU A 312 21.28 13.83 2.13
N LEU A 313 20.78 15.07 2.13
CA LEU A 313 20.82 15.95 3.30
C LEU A 313 19.94 15.42 4.43
N ALA A 314 18.70 15.03 4.12
CA ALA A 314 17.77 14.48 5.10
C ALA A 314 18.31 13.17 5.71
N SER A 315 18.97 12.33 4.90
CA SER A 315 19.64 11.13 5.37
C SER A 315 20.76 11.44 6.38
N ARG A 316 21.61 12.44 6.10
CA ARG A 316 22.66 12.86 7.04
C ARG A 316 22.10 13.43 8.34
N LEU A 317 21.06 14.26 8.28
CA LEU A 317 20.46 14.89 9.46
C LEU A 317 19.80 13.86 10.40
N ILE A 318 19.23 12.79 9.87
CA ILE A 318 18.63 11.72 10.67
C ILE A 318 19.72 10.91 11.39
N HIS A 319 20.81 10.54 10.70
CA HIS A 319 21.92 9.80 11.32
C HIS A 319 22.60 10.58 12.46
N GLN A 320 22.60 11.91 12.43
CA GLN A 320 23.20 12.70 13.49
C GLN A 320 22.38 12.75 14.79
N LYS A 321 21.08 12.42 14.77
CA LYS A 321 20.19 12.62 15.91
C LYS A 321 19.99 11.40 16.83
N ALA A 322 20.69 10.28 16.63
CA ALA A 322 20.42 9.06 17.40
C ALA A 322 21.61 8.49 18.18
N PRO A 323 21.89 9.01 19.39
CA PRO A 323 22.13 8.17 20.54
C PRO A 323 20.80 8.04 21.28
N ILE A 324 19.95 7.11 20.85
CA ILE A 324 18.77 6.74 21.64
C ILE A 324 19.33 6.06 22.88
N ALA A 325 19.20 6.74 24.02
CA ALA A 325 19.62 6.22 25.32
C ALA A 325 19.02 4.81 25.48
N LYS A 326 19.87 3.80 25.68
CA LYS A 326 19.42 2.44 25.97
C LYS A 326 18.38 2.51 27.08
N PRO A 327 17.21 1.85 26.93
CA PRO A 327 16.26 1.78 28.03
C PRO A 327 16.98 1.20 29.26
N PRO A 328 16.77 1.76 30.46
CA PRO A 328 17.45 1.31 31.66
C PRO A 328 17.22 -0.19 31.85
N SER A 329 18.31 -0.94 32.03
CA SER A 329 18.36 -2.40 32.12
C SER A 329 17.66 -3.01 33.34
N ASP A 330 17.03 -2.18 34.18
CA ASP A 330 16.76 -2.52 35.59
C ASP A 330 15.33 -3.03 35.85
N ILE A 331 14.52 -3.32 34.82
CA ILE A 331 13.14 -3.83 35.01
C ILE A 331 13.09 -5.38 35.13
N SER A 332 14.21 -6.09 35.00
CA SER A 332 14.21 -7.56 34.94
C SER A 332 14.25 -8.31 36.30
N THR A 333 14.26 -7.63 37.45
CA THR A 333 14.49 -8.31 38.76
C THR A 333 13.28 -8.51 39.69
N HIS A 334 12.07 -8.02 39.39
CA HIS A 334 10.96 -8.06 40.36
C HIS A 334 9.80 -9.03 40.10
N GLN A 335 9.89 -9.95 39.13
CA GLN A 335 8.82 -10.93 38.88
C GLN A 335 9.26 -12.39 39.04
N LYS A 336 9.71 -12.73 40.25
CA LYS A 336 9.70 -14.10 40.78
C LYS A 336 9.23 -14.08 42.24
N ASN A 337 7.92 -14.23 42.45
CA ASN A 337 7.38 -14.88 43.64
C ASN A 337 5.97 -15.40 43.34
N PRO A 338 5.80 -16.71 43.13
CA PRO A 338 4.50 -17.35 43.25
C PRO A 338 4.19 -17.56 44.74
N LEU A 339 3.00 -17.12 45.16
CA LEU A 339 2.27 -17.71 46.28
C LEU A 339 1.11 -18.50 45.69
#